data_AF-A0A1W9T799-F1
#
_entry.id   AF-A0A1W9T799-F1
#
_cell.length_a   1.000
_cell.length_b   1.000
_cell.length_c   1.000
_cell.angle_alpha   90.00
_cell.angle_beta   90.00
_cell.angle_gamma   90.00
#
_symmetry.space_group_name_H-M   'P 1'
#
loop_
_entity.id
_entity.type
_entity.pdbx_description
1 polymer ?
#
loop_
_entity_poly.entity_id
_entity_poly.type
_entity_poly.pdbx_seq_one_letter_code
_entity_poly.pdbx_strand_id
1 'polypeptide(L)'
;MSNELTEQIKDFPMQWIFAQYELGRPVSEIAAEMKISENRVYAKMRSRPKTYEEIKKAREEMYCRRLRRVRGLADSIAMDYLERLYGKITDAETDEEKDSLYEQIEKVLKIGKQFAERVQLAEGKATANVGNANGLPFKIVVTETYEGLRGASEAHE
;
A
#
# COMPACT_ATOMS: atom_id res chain seq x y z
N MET A 1 -33.57 10.46 26.63
CA MET A 1 -32.81 9.73 27.67
C MET A 1 -32.78 8.20 27.48
N SER A 2 -33.88 7.43 27.52
CA SER A 2 -33.81 5.95 27.34
C SER A 2 -33.59 5.47 25.89
N ASN A 3 -34.16 6.16 24.90
CA ASN A 3 -33.99 5.83 23.48
C ASN A 3 -32.60 6.20 22.92
N GLU A 4 -32.00 7.30 23.35
CA GLU A 4 -30.66 7.71 22.89
C GLU A 4 -29.57 6.75 23.38
N LEU A 5 -29.68 6.26 24.62
CA LEU A 5 -28.76 5.26 25.18
C LEU A 5 -28.85 3.92 24.44
N THR A 6 -30.04 3.51 23.99
CA THR A 6 -30.23 2.24 23.25
C THR A 6 -29.78 2.34 21.79
N GLU A 7 -29.86 3.50 21.15
CA GLU A 7 -29.28 3.73 19.81
C GLU A 7 -27.74 3.74 19.83
N GLN A 8 -27.12 4.38 20.83
CA GLN A 8 -25.66 4.38 20.98
C GLN A 8 -25.07 2.97 21.18
N ILE A 9 -25.74 2.11 21.96
CA ILE A 9 -25.30 0.73 22.19
C ILE A 9 -25.41 -0.13 20.93
N LYS A 10 -26.43 0.10 20.08
CA LYS A 10 -26.59 -0.62 18.80
C LYS A 10 -25.52 -0.25 17.77
N ASP A 11 -24.97 0.95 17.86
CA ASP A 11 -23.95 1.45 16.93
C ASP A 11 -22.51 1.09 17.35
N PHE A 12 -22.31 0.70 18.61
CA PHE A 12 -20.99 0.34 19.15
C PHE A 12 -20.22 -0.69 18.30
N PRO A 13 -20.81 -1.80 17.82
CA PRO A 13 -20.07 -2.75 16.99
C PRO A 13 -19.60 -2.15 15.67
N MET A 14 -20.34 -1.18 15.11
CA MET A 14 -19.96 -0.50 13.87
C MET A 14 -18.86 0.53 14.13
N GLN A 15 -18.99 1.32 15.20
CA GLN A 15 -17.98 2.27 15.64
C GLN A 15 -16.65 1.57 15.96
N TRP A 16 -16.71 0.41 16.61
CA TRP A 16 -15.53 -0.40 16.91
C TRP A 16 -14.85 -0.93 15.65
N ILE A 17 -15.61 -1.47 14.67
CA ILE A 17 -15.04 -1.89 13.36
C ILE A 17 -14.27 -0.74 12.72
N PHE A 18 -14.89 0.44 12.68
CA PHE A 18 -14.30 1.62 12.07
C PHE A 18 -13.04 2.07 12.79
N ALA A 19 -13.04 2.10 14.12
CA ALA A 19 -11.85 2.41 14.92
C ALA A 19 -10.70 1.41 14.69
N GLN A 20 -10.98 0.10 14.69
CA GLN A 20 -9.93 -0.90 14.44
C GLN A 20 -9.37 -0.83 13.02
N TYR A 21 -10.24 -0.57 12.04
CA TYR A 21 -9.83 -0.42 10.66
C TYR A 21 -8.98 0.85 10.45
N GLU A 22 -9.34 1.96 11.10
CA GLU A 22 -8.56 3.21 11.13
C GLU A 22 -7.17 3.00 11.72
N LEU A 23 -7.06 2.23 12.81
CA LEU A 23 -5.79 1.84 13.43
C LEU A 23 -4.94 0.92 12.55
N GLY A 24 -5.45 0.50 11.39
CA GLY A 24 -4.72 -0.26 10.39
C GLY A 24 -4.82 -1.77 10.53
N ARG A 25 -5.70 -2.30 11.40
CA ARG A 25 -5.92 -3.74 11.49
C ARG A 25 -6.51 -4.31 10.19
N PRO A 26 -6.09 -5.52 9.76
CA PRO A 26 -6.68 -6.19 8.61
C PRO A 26 -8.12 -6.62 8.94
N VAL A 27 -8.98 -6.66 7.92
CA VAL A 27 -10.39 -7.03 8.07
C VAL A 27 -10.54 -8.48 8.57
N SER A 28 -9.61 -9.36 8.25
CA SER A 28 -9.54 -10.73 8.75
C SER A 28 -9.42 -10.80 10.29
N GLU A 29 -8.57 -9.98 10.90
CA GLU A 29 -8.42 -9.90 12.36
C GLU A 29 -9.67 -9.31 13.03
N ILE A 30 -10.23 -8.24 12.44
CA ILE A 30 -11.47 -7.62 12.92
C ILE A 30 -12.62 -8.63 12.88
N ALA A 31 -12.73 -9.39 11.78
CA ALA A 31 -13.74 -10.42 11.61
C ALA A 31 -13.60 -11.56 12.63
N ALA A 32 -12.37 -12.02 12.86
CA ALA A 32 -12.05 -13.05 13.85
C ALA A 32 -12.44 -12.63 15.27
N GLU A 33 -12.08 -11.41 15.68
CA GLU A 33 -12.38 -10.87 17.02
C GLU A 33 -13.89 -10.68 17.23
N MET A 34 -14.60 -10.24 16.20
CA MET A 34 -16.05 -10.09 16.23
C MET A 34 -16.82 -11.40 16.05
N LYS A 35 -16.13 -12.51 15.73
CA LYS A 35 -16.74 -13.81 15.40
C LYS A 35 -17.77 -13.72 14.28
N ILE A 36 -17.47 -12.93 13.25
CA ILE A 36 -18.28 -12.79 12.03
C ILE A 36 -17.40 -13.01 10.80
N SER A 37 -18.02 -13.21 9.62
CA SER A 37 -17.26 -13.30 8.37
C SER A 37 -16.73 -11.94 7.91
N GLU A 38 -15.62 -11.94 7.19
CA GLU A 38 -15.05 -10.73 6.57
C GLU A 38 -16.07 -10.01 5.67
N ASN A 39 -16.84 -10.78 4.89
CA ASN A 39 -17.91 -10.24 4.05
C ASN A 39 -18.92 -9.42 4.85
N ARG A 40 -19.22 -9.83 6.09
CA ARG A 40 -20.15 -9.12 6.97
C ARG A 40 -19.53 -7.85 7.55
N VAL A 41 -18.23 -7.83 7.79
CA VAL A 41 -17.49 -6.60 8.16
C VAL A 41 -17.54 -5.61 6.99
N TYR A 42 -17.21 -6.03 5.77
CA TYR A 42 -17.29 -5.18 4.58
C TYR A 42 -18.71 -4.66 4.32
N ALA A 43 -19.73 -5.48 4.53
CA ALA A 43 -21.13 -5.05 4.41
C ALA A 43 -21.47 -3.95 5.44
N LYS A 44 -21.04 -4.11 6.70
CA LYS A 44 -21.22 -3.10 7.75
C LYS A 44 -20.50 -1.80 7.41
N MET A 45 -19.25 -1.86 6.95
CA MET A 45 -18.50 -0.65 6.56
C MET A 45 -19.14 0.08 5.38
N ARG A 46 -19.60 -0.67 4.35
CA ARG A 46 -20.27 -0.10 3.16
C ARG A 46 -21.62 0.55 3.47
N SER A 47 -22.26 0.20 4.59
CA SER A 47 -23.52 0.85 5.00
C SER A 47 -23.35 2.33 5.38
N ARG A 48 -22.12 2.81 5.60
CA ARG A 48 -21.79 4.21 5.88
C ARG A 48 -20.65 4.71 4.97
N PRO A 49 -20.92 4.97 3.68
CA PRO A 49 -19.88 5.22 2.68
C PRO A 49 -19.05 6.48 2.93
N LYS A 50 -19.65 7.57 3.44
CA LYS A 50 -18.92 8.80 3.77
C LYS A 50 -17.85 8.55 4.84
N THR A 51 -18.25 7.93 5.95
CA THR A 51 -17.37 7.56 7.06
C THR A 51 -16.31 6.53 6.64
N TYR A 52 -16.68 5.57 5.79
CA TYR A 52 -15.74 4.59 5.25
C TYR A 52 -14.62 5.24 4.43
N GLU A 53 -14.95 6.14 3.50
CA GLU A 53 -13.93 6.82 2.68
C GLU A 53 -13.03 7.75 3.51
N GLU A 54 -13.58 8.46 4.50
CA GLU A 54 -12.79 9.28 5.44
C GLU A 54 -11.79 8.44 6.23
N ILE A 55 -12.24 7.33 6.80
CA ILE A 55 -11.39 6.42 7.56
C ILE A 55 -10.35 5.73 6.68
N LYS A 56 -10.71 5.37 5.44
CA LYS A 56 -9.77 4.80 4.47
C LYS A 56 -8.63 5.78 4.18
N LYS A 57 -8.93 7.07 4.00
CA LYS A 57 -7.91 8.12 3.85
C LYS A 57 -7.04 8.25 5.10
N ALA A 58 -7.63 8.29 6.29
CA ALA A 58 -6.89 8.36 7.55
C ALA A 58 -5.95 7.15 7.73
N ARG A 59 -6.42 5.95 7.40
CA ARG A 59 -5.63 4.71 7.41
C ARG A 59 -4.46 4.77 6.41
N GLU A 60 -4.71 5.24 5.19
CA GLU A 60 -3.68 5.41 4.16
C GLU A 60 -2.61 6.42 4.60
N GLU A 61 -3.02 7.53 5.21
CA GLU A 61 -2.10 8.52 5.75
C GLU A 61 -1.24 7.95 6.88
N MET A 62 -1.85 7.21 7.83
CA MET A 62 -1.14 6.50 8.90
C MET A 62 -0.13 5.50 8.35
N TYR A 63 -0.51 4.74 7.32
CA TYR A 63 0.37 3.80 6.64
C TYR A 63 1.57 4.53 5.99
N CYS A 64 1.32 5.61 5.25
CA CYS A 64 2.36 6.45 4.66
C CYS A 64 3.31 7.00 5.72
N ARG A 65 2.79 7.52 6.84
CA ARG A 65 3.60 8.01 7.97
C ARG A 65 4.48 6.90 8.55
N ARG A 66 3.95 5.68 8.72
CA ARG A 66 4.72 4.52 9.19
C ARG A 66 5.85 4.16 8.22
N LEU A 67 5.58 4.13 6.92
CA LEU A 67 6.59 3.86 5.90
C LEU A 67 7.70 4.90 5.89
N ARG A 68 7.38 6.20 6.00
CA ARG A 68 8.39 7.26 6.12
C ARG A 68 9.31 7.05 7.32
N ARG A 69 8.76 6.66 8.47
CA ARG A 69 9.57 6.36 9.67
C ARG A 69 10.48 5.15 9.46
N VAL A 70 9.97 4.07 8.87
CA VAL A 70 10.77 2.88 8.56
C VAL A 70 11.89 3.22 7.58
N ARG A 71 11.61 4.05 6.56
CA ARG A 71 12.65 4.57 5.67
C ARG A 71 13.70 5.37 6.44
N GLY A 72 13.31 6.30 7.30
CA GLY A 72 14.26 7.07 8.11
C GLY A 72 15.16 6.18 8.97
N LEU A 73 14.61 5.11 9.54
CA LEU A 73 15.40 4.10 10.27
C LEU A 73 16.36 3.33 9.35
N ALA A 74 15.90 2.92 8.17
CA ALA A 74 16.74 2.23 7.19
C ALA A 74 17.87 3.14 6.67
N ASP A 75 17.58 4.41 6.41
CA ASP A 75 18.56 5.42 5.99
C ASP A 75 19.61 5.63 7.10
N SER A 76 19.20 5.70 8.37
CA SER A 76 20.13 5.79 9.51
C SER A 76 21.05 4.56 9.60
N ILE A 77 20.49 3.35 9.50
CA ILE A 77 21.28 2.11 9.54
C ILE A 77 22.26 2.04 8.37
N ALA A 78 21.83 2.45 7.18
CA ALA A 78 22.68 2.49 6.00
C ALA A 78 23.84 3.47 6.18
N MET A 79 23.58 4.67 6.70
CA MET A 79 24.61 5.67 7.01
C MET A 79 25.64 5.13 8.01
N ASP A 80 25.18 4.58 9.13
CA ASP A 80 26.07 3.99 10.15
C ASP A 80 26.95 2.88 9.56
N TYR A 81 26.41 2.07 8.65
CA TYR A 81 27.16 1.00 8.00
C TYR A 81 28.18 1.55 6.99
N LEU A 82 27.82 2.58 6.23
CA LEU A 82 28.72 3.26 5.29
C LEU A 82 29.89 3.94 6.02
N GLU A 83 29.65 4.57 7.16
CA GLU A 83 30.71 5.17 7.99
C GLU A 83 31.70 4.10 8.50
N ARG A 84 31.21 2.93 8.91
CA ARG A 84 32.07 1.80 9.31
C ARG A 84 32.86 1.22 8.15
N LEU A 85 32.24 1.12 6.96
CA LEU A 85 32.95 0.68 5.76
C LEU A 85 34.02 1.68 5.34
N TYR A 86 33.74 2.97 5.45
CA TYR A 86 34.71 4.02 5.16
C TYR A 86 35.98 3.89 6.03
N GLY A 87 35.81 3.67 7.34
CA GLY A 87 36.94 3.41 8.24
C GLY A 87 37.78 2.19 7.83
N LYS A 88 37.12 1.10 7.40
CA LYS A 88 37.84 -0.09 6.89
C LYS A 88 38.59 0.17 5.59
N ILE A 89 38.03 1.00 4.70
CA ILE A 89 38.66 1.35 3.43
C ILE A 89 39.91 2.21 3.68
N THR A 90 39.86 3.12 4.66
CA THR A 90 41.04 3.93 5.02
C THR A 90 42.15 3.10 5.65
N ASP A 91 41.80 2.01 6.33
CA ASP A 91 42.75 1.09 6.97
C ASP A 91 43.22 -0.05 6.03
N ALA A 92 42.64 -0.17 4.83
CA ALA A 92 42.98 -1.25 3.90
C ALA A 92 44.34 -1.03 3.23
N GLU A 93 45.21 -2.05 3.32
CA GLU A 93 46.58 -1.99 2.81
C GLU A 93 46.66 -2.41 1.34
N THR A 94 45.72 -3.24 0.88
CA THR A 94 45.70 -3.78 -0.48
C THR A 94 44.53 -3.27 -1.30
N ASP A 95 44.68 -3.29 -2.63
CA ASP A 95 43.61 -2.90 -3.54
C ASP A 95 42.52 -3.98 -3.61
N GLU A 96 42.86 -5.26 -3.46
CA GLU A 96 41.88 -6.35 -3.38
C GLU A 96 40.93 -6.22 -2.17
N GLU A 97 41.44 -5.78 -1.01
CA GLU A 97 40.61 -5.51 0.17
C GLU A 97 39.67 -4.32 -0.05
N LYS A 98 40.16 -3.26 -0.70
CA LYS A 98 39.34 -2.08 -1.04
C LYS A 98 38.22 -2.45 -2.00
N ASP A 99 38.51 -3.22 -3.04
CA ASP A 99 37.51 -3.66 -4.02
C ASP A 99 36.38 -4.47 -3.35
N SER A 100 36.73 -5.39 -2.45
CA SER A 100 35.74 -6.15 -1.67
C SER A 100 34.86 -5.25 -0.78
N LEU A 101 35.43 -4.19 -0.21
CA LEU A 101 34.69 -3.22 0.61
C LEU A 101 33.78 -2.32 -0.25
N TYR A 102 34.22 -1.92 -1.45
CA TYR A 102 33.39 -1.17 -2.39
C TYR A 102 32.17 -1.97 -2.87
N GLU A 103 32.31 -3.27 -3.11
CA GLU A 103 31.15 -4.13 -3.43
C GLU A 103 30.11 -4.16 -2.29
N GLN A 104 30.54 -4.05 -1.04
CA GLN A 104 29.62 -3.98 0.10
C GLN A 104 28.88 -2.64 0.16
N ILE A 105 29.56 -1.53 -0.19
CA ILE A 105 28.93 -0.21 -0.33
C ILE A 105 27.79 -0.27 -1.36
N GLU A 106 28.03 -0.88 -2.52
CA GLU A 106 27.01 -0.99 -3.57
C GLU A 106 25.74 -1.71 -3.07
N LYS A 107 25.91 -2.81 -2.32
CA LYS A 107 24.80 -3.56 -1.72
C LYS A 107 23.99 -2.70 -0.76
N VAL A 108 24.64 -1.88 0.07
CA VAL A 108 23.99 -0.99 1.03
C VAL A 108 23.22 0.13 0.33
N LEU A 109 23.81 0.74 -0.69
CA LEU A 109 23.16 1.77 -1.51
C LEU A 109 21.92 1.22 -2.23
N LYS A 110 21.99 -0.03 -2.72
CA LYS A 110 20.85 -0.71 -3.35
C LYS A 110 19.68 -0.90 -2.37
N ILE A 111 19.96 -1.24 -1.10
CA ILE A 111 18.94 -1.35 -0.06
C ILE A 111 18.28 0.01 0.19
N GLY A 112 19.07 1.08 0.35
CA GLY A 112 18.54 2.44 0.53
C GLY A 112 17.62 2.87 -0.61
N LYS A 113 18.03 2.61 -1.86
CA LYS A 113 17.21 2.88 -3.06
C LYS A 113 15.87 2.13 -3.03
N GLN A 114 15.88 0.84 -2.69
CA GLN A 114 14.65 0.04 -2.62
C GLN A 114 13.65 0.56 -1.57
N PHE A 115 14.14 1.03 -0.42
CA PHE A 115 13.27 1.65 0.59
C PHE A 115 12.69 2.97 0.11
N ALA A 116 13.48 3.81 -0.55
CA ALA A 116 13.00 5.06 -1.14
C ALA A 116 11.90 4.82 -2.19
N GLU A 117 12.10 3.86 -3.10
CA GLU A 117 11.12 3.48 -4.12
C GLU A 117 9.81 2.96 -3.52
N ARG A 118 9.87 2.12 -2.48
CA ARG A 118 8.68 1.61 -1.78
C ARG A 118 7.85 2.73 -1.15
N VAL A 119 8.50 3.73 -0.55
CA VAL A 119 7.80 4.90 0.00
C VAL A 119 7.13 5.70 -1.12
N GLN A 120 7.84 5.97 -2.22
CA GLN A 120 7.28 6.71 -3.35
C GLN A 120 6.08 6.01 -4.01
N LEU A 121 6.13 4.69 -4.11
CA LEU A 121 5.02 3.87 -4.60
C LEU A 121 3.81 3.95 -3.66
N ALA A 122 4.03 3.80 -2.36
CA ALA A 122 2.95 3.88 -1.37
C ALA A 122 2.32 5.27 -1.27
N GLU A 123 3.09 6.34 -1.53
CA GLU A 123 2.58 7.71 -1.59
C GLU A 123 1.89 8.06 -2.92
N GLY A 124 1.84 7.13 -3.88
CA GLY A 124 1.29 7.38 -5.22
C GLY A 124 2.13 8.33 -6.09
N LYS A 125 3.34 8.70 -5.64
CA LYS A 125 4.24 9.61 -6.39
C LYS A 125 4.92 8.91 -7.56
N ALA A 126 5.20 7.61 -7.42
CA ALA A 126 5.80 6.83 -8.50
C ALA A 126 4.83 6.62 -9.67
N THR A 127 3.53 6.46 -9.41
CA THR A 127 2.49 6.32 -10.46
C THR A 127 2.09 7.65 -11.09
N ALA A 128 2.18 8.77 -10.34
CA ALA A 128 1.99 10.11 -10.90
C ALA A 128 3.01 10.45 -12.00
N ASN A 129 4.23 9.91 -11.93
CA ASN A 129 5.27 10.13 -12.92
C ASN A 129 5.21 9.19 -14.15
N VAL A 130 4.27 8.25 -14.19
CA VAL A 130 4.09 7.30 -15.31
C VAL A 130 2.97 7.74 -16.27
N GLY A 131 2.26 8.82 -15.95
CA GLY A 131 1.30 9.47 -16.86
C GLY A 131 1.92 10.70 -17.52
N ASN A 132 2.25 10.62 -18.81
CA ASN A 132 2.35 11.83 -19.61
C ASN A 132 1.00 12.57 -19.57
N ALA A 133 1.01 13.90 -19.65
CA ALA A 133 -0.19 14.74 -19.67
C ALA A 133 -1.22 14.40 -20.78
N ASN A 134 -0.90 13.43 -21.66
CA ASN A 134 -1.72 12.99 -22.80
C ASN A 134 -2.11 11.49 -22.78
N GLY A 135 -2.22 10.86 -21.61
CA GLY A 135 -2.94 9.58 -21.48
C GLY A 135 -2.11 8.36 -21.10
N LEU A 136 -2.82 7.27 -20.74
CA LEU A 136 -2.29 6.01 -20.22
C LEU A 136 -1.23 5.41 -21.17
N PRO A 137 -0.08 4.93 -20.64
CA PRO A 137 1.08 4.50 -21.45
C PRO A 137 0.92 3.11 -22.09
N PHE A 138 -0.28 2.54 -22.11
CA PHE A 138 -0.56 1.25 -22.74
C PHE A 138 -1.87 1.28 -23.53
N LYS A 139 -1.86 0.59 -24.67
CA LYS A 139 -3.01 0.46 -25.57
C LYS A 139 -3.87 -0.70 -25.08
N ILE A 140 -5.01 -0.43 -24.46
CA ILE A 140 -5.99 -1.46 -24.12
C ILE A 140 -6.66 -1.88 -25.44
N VAL A 141 -6.31 -3.06 -25.95
CA VAL A 141 -7.04 -3.69 -27.05
C VAL A 141 -8.16 -4.51 -26.42
N VAL A 142 -9.38 -3.98 -26.45
CA VAL A 142 -10.58 -4.74 -26.13
C VAL A 142 -10.99 -5.48 -27.40
N THR A 143 -10.67 -6.76 -27.50
CA THR A 143 -11.30 -7.64 -28.49
C THR A 143 -12.69 -7.99 -27.97
N GLU A 144 -13.72 -7.32 -28.50
CA GLU A 144 -15.10 -7.77 -28.35
C GLU A 144 -15.27 -9.08 -29.13
N THR A 145 -15.23 -10.23 -28.44
CA THR A 145 -15.76 -11.47 -28.98
C THR A 145 -17.28 -11.43 -28.87
N TYR A 146 -17.96 -11.01 -29.93
CA TYR A 146 -19.41 -11.20 -30.07
C TYR A 146 -19.69 -12.68 -30.32
N GLU A 147 -19.98 -13.43 -29.25
CA GLU A 147 -20.70 -14.68 -29.40
C GLU A 147 -22.21 -14.38 -29.53
N GLY A 148 -22.75 -14.64 -30.72
CA GLY A 148 -24.14 -15.05 -30.88
C GLY A 148 -25.17 -13.95 -31.17
N LEU A 149 -25.25 -13.52 -32.44
CA LEU A 149 -26.54 -13.21 -33.04
C LEU A 149 -26.88 -14.32 -34.04
N ARG A 150 -27.41 -15.42 -33.49
CA ARG A 150 -28.31 -16.30 -34.25
C ARG A 150 -29.52 -15.47 -34.65
N GLY A 151 -29.72 -15.30 -35.94
CA GLY A 151 -30.99 -14.85 -36.53
C GLY A 151 -30.93 -13.45 -37.12
N ALA A 152 -30.48 -13.33 -38.36
CA ALA A 152 -31.01 -12.40 -39.37
C ALA A 152 -30.20 -12.51 -40.67
N SER A 153 -30.46 -13.53 -41.48
CA SER A 153 -30.37 -13.41 -42.96
C SER A 153 -30.88 -14.71 -43.60
N GLU A 154 -32.18 -14.80 -43.81
CA GLU A 154 -32.77 -15.57 -44.92
C GLU A 154 -34.23 -15.16 -45.06
N ALA A 155 -34.42 -13.99 -45.67
CA ALA A 155 -35.65 -13.59 -46.32
C ALA A 155 -35.25 -12.56 -47.38
N HIS A 156 -35.08 -13.01 -48.61
CA HIS A 156 -35.54 -12.33 -49.83
C HIS A 156 -35.35 -13.26 -51.02
N GLU A 157 -36.51 -13.75 -51.50
CA GLU A 157 -36.92 -14.16 -52.86
C GLU A 157 -35.91 -14.87 -53.79
#